data_AF-A0AA49JGT9-F1
#
_entry.id   AF-A0AA49JGT9-F1
#
_cell.length_a   1.000
_cell.length_b   1.000
_cell.length_c   1.000
_cell.angle_alpha   90.00
_cell.angle_beta   90.00
_cell.angle_gamma   90.00
#
_symmetry.space_group_name_H-M   'P 1'
#
loop_
_entity.id
_entity.type
_entity.pdbx_description
1 polymer ?
#
loop_
_entity_poly.entity_id
_entity_poly.type
_entity_poly.pdbx_seq_one_letter_code
_entity_poly.pdbx_strand_id
1 'polypeptide(L)'
;MQGIEQEFFIDTKIGKLLIGVSGNRIAKISFNQPNNTLKGVKPKVVTSLENQLLEYFNGHRKTFQIEYSLTGTEFQKEVLAKID
;
A
#
# COMPACT_ATOMS: atom_id res chain seq x y z
N MET A 1 17.38 -10.13 0.23
CA MET A 1 15.94 -10.17 -0.12
C MET A 1 15.30 -8.95 0.52
N GLN A 2 14.83 -7.96 -0.25
CA GLN A 2 14.06 -6.84 0.31
C GLN A 2 12.65 -7.32 0.62
N GLY A 3 12.39 -7.60 1.88
CA GLY A 3 11.06 -7.92 2.40
C GLY A 3 10.31 -6.67 2.84
N ILE A 4 9.06 -6.85 3.27
CA ILE A 4 8.31 -5.80 3.96
C ILE A 4 9.03 -5.49 5.26
N GLU A 5 9.40 -4.22 5.47
CA GLU A 5 10.15 -3.77 6.64
C GLU A 5 9.22 -3.32 7.76
N GLN A 6 8.12 -2.65 7.39
CA GLN A 6 7.15 -2.07 8.33
C GLN A 6 5.73 -2.23 7.78
N GLU A 7 4.77 -2.42 8.69
CA GLU A 7 3.35 -2.51 8.35
C GLU A 7 2.53 -1.49 9.16
N PHE A 8 1.61 -0.81 8.49
CA PHE A 8 0.75 0.23 9.07
C PHE A 8 -0.70 -0.05 8.80
N PHE A 9 -1.57 0.36 9.72
CA PHE A 9 -3.00 0.36 9.47
C PHE A 9 -3.50 1.72 8.99
N ILE A 10 -4.40 1.68 8.01
CA ILE A 10 -5.19 2.82 7.55
C ILE A 10 -6.67 2.43 7.66
N ASP A 11 -7.46 3.28 8.30
CA ASP A 11 -8.91 3.14 8.31
C ASP A 11 -9.49 3.81 7.07
N THR A 12 -10.34 3.09 6.34
CA THR A 12 -10.99 3.60 5.12
C THR A 12 -12.50 3.39 5.17
N LYS A 13 -13.25 4.01 4.26
CA LYS A 13 -14.71 3.81 4.15
C LYS A 13 -15.11 2.35 3.89
N ILE A 14 -14.21 1.53 3.35
CA ILE A 14 -14.46 0.12 3.03
C ILE A 14 -13.82 -0.86 4.03
N GLY A 15 -13.36 -0.34 5.17
CA GLY A 15 -12.73 -1.12 6.22
C GLY A 15 -11.24 -0.81 6.40
N LYS A 16 -10.62 -1.58 7.29
CA LYS A 16 -9.23 -1.37 7.72
C LYS A 16 -8.27 -2.04 6.75
N LEU A 17 -7.34 -1.27 6.21
CA LEU A 17 -6.29 -1.75 5.31
C LEU A 17 -4.98 -1.87 6.07
N LEU A 18 -4.26 -2.95 5.82
CA LEU A 18 -2.86 -3.10 6.19
C LEU A 18 -1.97 -2.74 5.01
N ILE A 19 -1.04 -1.83 5.25
CA ILE A 19 -0.07 -1.33 4.27
C ILE A 19 1.32 -1.79 4.66
N GLY A 20 1.96 -2.60 3.82
CA GLY A 20 3.36 -2.99 3.96
C GLY A 20 4.28 -2.07 3.16
N VAL A 21 5.39 -1.67 3.77
CA VAL A 21 6.35 -0.71 3.20
C VAL A 21 7.75 -1.32 3.23
N SER A 22 8.53 -1.04 2.18
CA SER A 22 9.98 -1.27 2.15
C SER A 22 10.64 0.06 1.80
N GLY A 23 11.40 0.64 2.74
CA GLY A 23 11.83 2.02 2.68
C GLY A 23 10.66 3.01 2.52
N ASN A 24 10.67 3.81 1.45
CA ASN A 24 9.60 4.77 1.13
C ASN A 24 8.75 4.34 -0.08
N ARG A 25 8.55 3.03 -0.27
CA ARG A 25 7.72 2.45 -1.33
C ARG A 25 6.69 1.47 -0.78
N ILE A 26 5.47 1.50 -1.32
CA ILE A 26 4.43 0.53 -0.97
C ILE A 26 4.79 -0.84 -1.55
N ALA A 27 4.78 -1.87 -0.72
CA ALA A 27 5.07 -3.25 -1.13
C ALA A 27 3.87 -4.18 -0.96
N LYS A 28 2.85 -3.77 -0.18
CA LYS A 28 1.66 -4.58 0.10
C LYS A 28 0.49 -3.70 0.51
N ILE A 29 -0.71 -4.09 0.05
CA ILE A 29 -1.99 -3.59 0.54
C ILE A 29 -2.89 -4.81 0.74
N SER A 30 -3.48 -4.99 1.92
CA SER A 30 -4.39 -6.10 2.18
C SER A 30 -5.47 -5.77 3.20
N PHE A 31 -6.65 -6.35 3.05
CA PHE A 31 -7.69 -6.36 4.10
C PHE A 31 -7.34 -7.28 5.27
N ASN A 32 -6.42 -8.23 5.07
CA ASN A 32 -6.00 -9.17 6.10
C ASN A 32 -5.15 -8.48 7.16
N GLN A 33 -5.46 -8.76 8.42
CA GLN A 33 -4.73 -8.30 9.60
C GLN A 33 -3.71 -9.38 10.02
N PRO A 34 -2.39 -9.14 9.96
CA PRO A 34 -1.42 -9.96 10.67
C PRO A 34 -1.36 -9.56 12.14
N ASN A 35 -0.89 -10.49 12.95
CA ASN A 35 -0.81 -10.36 14.41
C ASN A 35 0.31 -9.43 14.91
N ASN A 36 1.22 -8.97 14.06
CA ASN A 36 2.42 -8.23 14.46
C ASN A 36 2.52 -6.86 13.78
N THR A 37 1.95 -5.84 14.42
CA THR A 37 2.19 -4.44 14.02
C THR A 37 3.39 -3.85 14.75
N LEU A 38 4.28 -3.20 14.00
CA LEU A 38 5.28 -2.31 14.56
C LEU A 38 4.64 -0.95 14.82
N LYS A 39 4.78 -0.43 16.05
CA LYS A 39 4.42 0.95 16.37
C LYS A 39 5.59 1.85 15.92
N GLY A 40 5.35 2.74 14.97
CA GLY A 40 6.37 3.64 14.41
C GLY A 40 5.76 4.83 13.69
N VAL A 41 6.62 5.78 13.30
CA VAL A 41 6.22 6.95 12.50
C VAL A 41 5.88 6.49 11.08
N LYS A 42 4.70 6.84 10.58
CA LYS A 42 4.28 6.54 9.19
C LYS A 42 5.26 7.19 8.19
N PRO A 43 5.85 6.42 7.27
CA PRO A 43 6.61 6.97 6.14
C PRO A 43 5.75 7.90 5.29
N LYS A 44 6.39 8.84 4.59
CA LYS A 44 5.69 9.81 3.71
C LYS A 44 4.81 9.12 2.68
N VAL A 45 5.26 7.98 2.13
CA VAL A 45 4.47 7.21 1.15
C VAL A 45 3.16 6.67 1.73
N VAL A 46 3.13 6.31 3.02
CA VAL A 46 1.92 5.79 3.68
C VAL A 46 0.93 6.93 3.92
N THR A 47 1.40 8.08 4.39
CA THR A 47 0.56 9.28 4.55
C THR A 47 0.01 9.77 3.20
N SER A 48 0.83 9.72 2.14
CA SER A 48 0.38 10.04 0.78
C SER A 48 -0.71 9.07 0.31
N LEU A 49 -0.52 7.76 0.49
CA LEU A 49 -1.51 6.74 0.16
C LEU A 49 -2.82 6.97 0.92
N GLU A 50 -2.76 7.26 2.23
CA GLU A 50 -3.93 7.54 3.06
C GLU A 50 -4.78 8.70 2.51
N ASN A 51 -4.13 9.81 2.14
CA ASN A 51 -4.81 10.96 1.54
C ASN A 51 -5.41 10.62 0.17
N GLN A 52 -4.68 9.90 -0.69
CA GLN A 52 -5.18 9.53 -2.02
C GLN A 52 -6.35 8.55 -1.92
N LEU A 53 -6.33 7.61 -0.96
CA LEU A 53 -7.45 6.72 -0.68
C LEU A 53 -8.67 7.51 -0.22
N LEU A 54 -8.50 8.49 0.66
CA LEU A 54 -9.59 9.37 1.11
C LEU A 54 -10.23 10.13 -0.08
N GLU A 55 -9.41 10.73 -0.94
CA GLU A 55 -9.88 11.41 -2.16
C GLU A 55 -10.62 10.45 -3.10
N TYR A 56 -10.10 9.23 -3.28
CA TYR A 56 -10.70 8.20 -4.12
C TYR A 56 -12.07 7.77 -3.58
N PHE A 57 -12.18 7.49 -2.28
CA PHE A 57 -13.44 7.11 -1.63
C PHE A 57 -14.44 8.28 -1.51
N ASN A 58 -14.00 9.51 -1.70
CA ASN A 58 -14.87 10.69 -1.85
C ASN A 58 -15.25 10.97 -3.32
N GLY A 59 -14.70 10.20 -4.27
CA GLY A 59 -14.96 10.35 -5.69
C GLY A 59 -14.15 11.46 -6.37
N HIS A 60 -13.27 12.14 -5.65
CA HIS A 60 -12.43 13.24 -6.16
C HIS A 60 -11.20 12.75 -6.94
N ARG A 61 -10.75 11.52 -6.70
CA ARG A 61 -9.61 10.90 -7.39
C ARG A 61 -10.03 9.68 -8.19
N LYS A 62 -9.41 9.52 -9.36
CA LYS A 62 -9.58 8.34 -10.24
C LYS A 62 -8.27 7.59 -10.51
N THR A 63 -7.12 8.22 -10.29
CA THR A 63 -5.80 7.64 -10.53
C THR A 63 -4.89 7.82 -9.32
N PHE A 64 -4.02 6.85 -9.06
CA PHE A 64 -3.05 6.91 -7.95
C PHE A 64 -1.65 7.25 -8.48
N GLN A 65 -0.94 8.11 -7.75
CA GLN A 65 0.46 8.45 -8.02
C GLN A 65 1.27 8.12 -6.78
N ILE A 66 1.70 6.86 -6.70
CA ILE A 66 2.33 6.30 -5.50
C ILE A 66 3.51 5.43 -5.91
N GLU A 67 4.63 5.64 -5.24
CA GLU A 67 5.82 4.80 -5.39
C GLU A 67 5.58 3.42 -4.78
N TYR A 68 5.70 2.37 -5.60
CA TYR A 68 5.56 0.98 -5.17
C TYR A 68 6.75 0.12 -5.58
N SER A 69 6.96 -0.97 -4.84
CA SER A 69 7.98 -1.97 -5.11
C SER A 69 7.37 -3.35 -4.90
N LEU A 70 6.90 -3.96 -5.99
CA LEU A 70 6.28 -5.27 -5.97
C LEU A 70 7.34 -6.35 -6.23
N THR A 71 7.30 -7.40 -5.41
CA THR A 71 8.11 -8.61 -5.59
C THR A 71 7.21 -9.75 -6.07
N GLY A 72 7.74 -10.60 -6.94
CA GLY A 72 6.97 -11.68 -7.56
C GLY A 72 7.76 -12.36 -8.67
N THR A 73 7.17 -13.39 -9.27
CA THR A 73 7.71 -14.04 -10.46
C THR A 73 7.65 -13.09 -11.66
N GLU A 74 8.45 -13.35 -12.69
CA GLU A 74 8.38 -12.56 -13.93
C GLU A 74 6.97 -12.59 -14.53
N PHE A 75 6.32 -13.75 -14.53
CA PHE A 75 4.92 -13.87 -14.96
C PHE A 75 3.98 -12.94 -14.18
N GLN A 76 4.12 -12.84 -12.85
CA GLN A 76 3.28 -11.95 -12.04
C GLN A 76 3.53 -10.48 -12.40
N LYS A 77 4.80 -10.08 -12.58
CA LYS A 77 5.16 -8.71 -12.97
C LYS A 77 4.59 -8.36 -14.35
N GLU A 78 4.69 -9.27 -15.31
CA GLU A 78 4.15 -9.09 -16.65
C GLU A 78 2.63 -8.94 -16.66
N VAL A 79 1.93 -9.74 -15.85
CA VAL A 79 0.47 -9.63 -15.71
C VAL A 79 0.10 -8.29 -15.07
N LEU A 80 0.77 -7.90 -13.98
CA LEU A 80 0.52 -6.64 -13.29
C LEU A 80 0.78 -5.41 -14.18
N ALA A 81 1.80 -5.47 -15.05
CA ALA A 81 2.11 -4.39 -15.99
C ALA A 81 1.06 -4.18 -17.08
N LYS A 82 0.08 -5.10 -17.21
CA LYS A 82 -1.02 -5.04 -18.19
C LYS A 82 -2.36 -4.67 -17.57
N ILE A 83 -2.41 -4.41 -16.26
CA ILE A 83 -3.62 -3.96 -15.59
C ILE A 83 -3.64 -2.43 -15.66
N ASP A 84 -4.60 -1.88 -16.42
CA ASP A 84 -4.89 -0.45 -16.52
C ASP A 84 -5.74 0.05 -15.33
#